data_AF-A0A832AVS7-F1
#
_entry.id   AF-A0A832AVS7-F1
#
_cell.length_a   1.000
_cell.length_b   1.000
_cell.length_c   1.000
_cell.angle_alpha   90.00
_cell.angle_beta   90.00
_cell.angle_gamma   90.00
#
_symmetry.space_group_name_H-M   'P 1'
#
loop_
_entity.id
_entity.type
_entity.pdbx_description
1 polymer ?
#
loop_
_entity_poly.entity_id
_entity_poly.type
_entity_poly.pdbx_seq_one_letter_code
_entity_poly.pdbx_strand_id
1 'polypeptide(L)'
;WQDNVDVKWRDMSYDDAREYCNTMQLAGYDDWRLPKLSTLKRIVVSENYPMTIVNVFETSDSEYYWSVSSYQKKYAWMISFRDGSVEYYHKTDTNYVRCVRDYSPSQ
;
A
#
# COMPACT_ATOMS: atom_id res chain seq x y z
N TRP A 1 9.83 0.50 -0.32
CA TRP A 1 8.52 -0.15 -0.14
C TRP A 1 8.71 -1.40 0.70
N GLN A 2 7.69 -1.84 1.40
CA GLN A 2 7.72 -3.15 2.06
C GLN A 2 7.71 -4.20 0.96
N ASP A 3 8.70 -5.09 0.96
CA ASP A 3 8.85 -6.17 -0.01
C ASP A 3 9.33 -7.42 0.71
N ASN A 4 8.43 -8.00 1.49
CA ASN A 4 8.62 -9.26 2.20
C ASN A 4 7.34 -10.09 2.14
N VAL A 5 7.42 -11.37 2.51
CA VAL A 5 6.31 -12.33 2.40
C VAL A 5 5.03 -11.92 3.15
N ASP A 6 5.12 -11.03 4.13
CA ASP A 6 3.97 -10.53 4.88
C ASP A 6 2.93 -9.84 3.99
N VAL A 7 3.36 -9.19 2.91
CA VAL A 7 2.45 -8.48 1.98
C VAL A 7 1.43 -9.41 1.31
N LYS A 8 1.66 -10.72 1.35
CA LYS A 8 0.83 -11.73 0.68
C LYS A 8 -0.37 -12.22 1.48
N TRP A 9 -0.35 -12.05 2.79
CA TRP A 9 -1.32 -12.69 3.69
C TRP A 9 -1.90 -11.74 4.73
N ARG A 10 -1.47 -10.46 4.72
CA ARG A 10 -1.93 -9.46 5.68
C ARG A 10 -3.02 -8.59 5.08
N ASP A 11 -4.26 -8.95 5.40
CA ASP A 11 -5.40 -8.07 5.33
C ASP A 11 -5.77 -7.55 6.73
N MET A 12 -6.19 -6.30 6.82
CA MET A 12 -6.64 -5.69 8.08
C MET A 12 -7.52 -4.48 7.83
N SER A 13 -8.16 -3.98 8.89
CA SER A 13 -8.97 -2.77 8.82
C SER A 13 -8.13 -1.55 8.45
N TYR A 14 -8.78 -0.46 8.01
CA TYR A 14 -8.06 0.75 7.63
C TYR A 14 -7.25 1.35 8.78
N ASP A 15 -7.78 1.34 10.01
CA ASP A 15 -7.09 1.91 11.16
C ASP A 15 -5.95 0.99 11.63
N ASP A 16 -6.16 -0.33 11.60
CA ASP A 16 -5.09 -1.30 11.88
C ASP A 16 -3.97 -1.21 10.83
N ALA A 17 -4.30 -1.01 9.55
CA ALA A 17 -3.33 -0.83 8.48
C ALA A 17 -2.41 0.38 8.70
N ARG A 18 -2.98 1.47 9.23
CA ARG A 18 -2.21 2.67 9.58
C ARG A 18 -1.30 2.39 10.76
N GLU A 19 -1.81 1.76 11.79
CA GLU A 19 -1.03 1.44 12.99
C GLU A 19 0.09 0.45 12.70
N TYR A 20 -0.21 -0.61 11.94
CA TYR A 20 0.76 -1.60 11.47
C TYR A 20 1.92 -0.94 10.74
N CYS A 21 1.63 -0.05 9.78
CA CYS A 21 2.71 0.64 9.10
C CYS A 21 3.47 1.62 10.00
N ASN A 22 2.81 2.35 10.90
CA ASN A 22 3.48 3.32 11.77
C ASN A 22 4.36 2.69 12.85
N THR A 23 4.10 1.43 13.21
CA THR A 23 4.85 0.69 14.25
C THR A 23 5.83 -0.33 13.66
N MET A 24 5.84 -0.46 12.33
CA MET A 24 6.69 -1.42 11.62
C MET A 24 8.16 -1.10 11.82
N GLN A 25 8.92 -2.13 12.15
CA GLN A 25 10.39 -2.12 12.11
C GLN A 25 10.84 -3.17 11.11
N LEU A 26 11.42 -2.71 10.00
CA LEU A 26 11.85 -3.59 8.91
C LEU A 26 13.12 -3.06 8.28
N ALA A 27 14.09 -3.96 8.05
CA ALA A 27 15.39 -3.65 7.47
C ALA A 27 16.16 -2.52 8.18
N GLY A 28 15.99 -2.39 9.50
CA GLY A 28 16.65 -1.36 10.31
C GLY A 28 15.97 0.02 10.28
N TYR A 29 14.76 0.11 9.73
CA TYR A 29 14.00 1.35 9.62
C TYR A 29 12.67 1.28 10.37
N ASP A 30 12.24 2.42 10.93
CA ASP A 30 11.02 2.61 11.73
C ASP A 30 10.10 3.74 11.20
N ASP A 31 10.50 4.42 10.12
CA ASP A 31 9.77 5.50 9.45
C ASP A 31 8.80 4.99 8.36
N TRP A 32 8.19 3.84 8.62
CA TRP A 32 7.20 3.23 7.73
C TRP A 32 5.84 3.90 7.88
N ARG A 33 5.08 3.95 6.78
CA ARG A 33 3.74 4.53 6.76
C ARG A 33 2.84 3.89 5.72
N LEU A 34 1.54 4.00 5.93
CA LEU A 34 0.55 3.63 4.91
C LEU A 34 0.66 4.60 3.71
N PRO A 35 0.69 4.10 2.46
CA PRO A 35 0.92 4.93 1.29
C PRO A 35 -0.28 5.82 0.94
N LYS A 36 0.00 6.97 0.31
CA LYS A 36 -1.02 7.82 -0.32
C LYS A 36 -1.45 7.22 -1.66
N LEU A 37 -2.69 7.48 -2.08
CA LEU A 37 -3.21 6.93 -3.33
C LEU A 37 -2.39 7.42 -4.52
N SER A 38 -1.91 8.66 -4.49
CA SER A 38 -1.00 9.21 -5.49
C SER A 38 0.33 8.45 -5.57
N THR A 39 0.88 8.02 -4.44
CA THR A 39 2.10 7.22 -4.38
C THR A 39 1.88 5.85 -5.00
N LEU A 40 0.75 5.19 -4.69
CA LEU A 40 0.40 3.90 -5.27
C LEU A 40 0.13 4.00 -6.78
N LYS A 41 -0.60 5.03 -7.23
CA LYS A 41 -0.85 5.27 -8.66
C LYS A 41 0.45 5.40 -9.46
N ARG A 42 1.47 6.06 -8.90
CA ARG A 42 2.77 6.19 -9.59
C ARG A 42 3.39 4.83 -9.86
N ILE A 43 3.43 3.94 -8.88
CA ILE A 43 4.05 2.62 -9.06
C ILE A 43 3.23 1.66 -9.92
N VAL A 44 1.89 1.78 -9.93
CA VAL A 44 1.05 0.97 -10.82
C VAL A 44 1.16 1.43 -12.29
N VAL A 45 1.45 2.72 -12.52
CA VAL A 45 1.48 3.31 -13.86
C VAL A 45 2.90 3.40 -14.44
N SER A 46 3.96 3.41 -13.63
CA SER A 46 5.27 3.90 -14.09
C SER A 46 6.20 2.91 -14.79
N GLU A 47 5.91 1.61 -14.85
CA GLU A 47 6.99 0.63 -15.11
C GLU A 47 6.91 -0.17 -16.42
N ASN A 48 6.19 0.36 -17.42
CA ASN A 48 6.02 -0.16 -18.79
C ASN A 48 4.62 -0.71 -19.06
N TYR A 49 4.12 -0.33 -20.24
CA TYR A 49 3.07 -1.06 -20.91
C TYR A 49 3.66 -2.40 -21.38
N PRO A 50 3.11 -3.58 -21.02
CA PRO A 50 1.84 -3.78 -20.32
C PRO A 50 1.95 -3.85 -18.79
N MET A 51 0.98 -3.20 -18.13
CA MET A 51 0.80 -2.99 -16.68
C MET A 51 1.12 -4.24 -15.84
N THR A 52 2.23 -4.26 -15.12
CA THR A 52 2.41 -5.20 -13.99
C THR A 52 3.32 -4.59 -12.94
N ILE A 53 2.72 -3.99 -11.91
CA ILE A 53 3.39 -3.65 -10.63
C ILE A 53 4.08 -4.88 -10.00
N VAL A 54 3.61 -6.08 -10.36
CA VAL A 54 4.15 -7.38 -9.95
C VAL A 54 5.64 -7.50 -10.28
N ASN A 55 6.14 -6.83 -11.32
CA ASN A 55 7.54 -6.95 -11.73
C ASN A 55 8.51 -6.07 -10.91
N VAL A 56 8.02 -5.12 -10.12
CA VAL A 56 8.87 -4.21 -9.32
C VAL A 56 9.20 -4.79 -7.94
N PHE A 57 8.39 -5.73 -7.47
CA PHE A 57 8.47 -6.32 -6.15
C PHE A 57 8.81 -7.80 -6.26
N GLU A 58 9.79 -8.27 -5.48
CA GLU A 58 10.07 -9.71 -5.37
C GLU A 58 8.88 -10.45 -4.75
N THR A 59 8.12 -9.75 -3.91
CA THR A 59 6.91 -10.25 -3.28
C THR A 59 5.74 -9.30 -3.52
N SER A 60 4.76 -9.75 -4.31
CA SER A 60 3.51 -9.04 -4.51
C SER A 60 2.37 -9.97 -4.86
N ASP A 61 1.16 -9.58 -4.43
CA ASP A 61 -0.09 -10.16 -4.87
C ASP A 61 -0.92 -9.15 -5.65
N SER A 62 -1.76 -9.68 -6.56
CA SER A 62 -2.58 -8.91 -7.50
C SER A 62 -3.91 -8.47 -6.88
N GLU A 63 -3.83 -7.91 -5.68
CA GLU A 63 -4.98 -7.60 -4.82
C GLU A 63 -5.20 -6.07 -4.66
N TYR A 64 -6.25 -5.69 -3.94
CA TYR A 64 -6.49 -4.30 -3.55
C TYR A 64 -5.73 -3.94 -2.28
N TYR A 65 -4.98 -2.83 -2.35
CA TYR A 65 -4.19 -2.33 -1.23
C TYR A 65 -4.76 -1.03 -0.68
N TRP A 66 -4.82 -0.94 0.65
CA TRP A 66 -5.23 0.28 1.34
C TRP A 66 -4.33 1.46 1.00
N SER A 67 -4.96 2.63 0.86
CA SER A 67 -4.30 3.92 0.93
C SER A 67 -4.74 4.68 2.16
N VAL A 68 -3.85 5.49 2.74
CA VAL A 68 -4.18 6.50 3.78
C VAL A 68 -5.11 7.61 3.28
N SER A 69 -5.43 7.66 1.98
CA SER A 69 -6.37 8.61 1.42
C SER A 69 -7.81 8.27 1.84
N SER A 70 -8.37 9.02 2.79
CA SER A 70 -9.77 8.86 3.23
C SER A 70 -10.76 9.34 2.16
N TYR A 71 -11.87 8.61 2.00
CA TYR A 71 -13.04 9.04 1.25
C TYR A 71 -14.21 9.23 2.21
N GLN A 72 -14.65 10.48 2.40
CA GLN A 72 -15.59 10.81 3.46
C GLN A 72 -15.10 10.31 4.84
N LYS A 73 -15.99 10.27 5.85
CA LYS A 73 -15.63 9.86 7.21
C LYS A 73 -15.39 8.34 7.32
N LYS A 74 -16.24 7.56 6.66
CA LYS A 74 -16.37 6.11 6.85
C LYS A 74 -15.64 5.25 5.81
N TYR A 75 -15.15 5.84 4.72
CA TYR A 75 -14.52 5.09 3.65
C TYR A 75 -13.07 5.52 3.43
N ALA A 76 -12.28 4.66 2.79
CA ALA A 76 -10.93 4.96 2.36
C ALA A 76 -10.70 4.42 0.95
N TRP A 77 -9.79 5.05 0.21
CA TRP A 77 -9.43 4.62 -1.13
C TRP A 77 -8.48 3.43 -1.08
N MET A 78 -8.62 2.56 -2.08
CA MET A 78 -7.73 1.44 -2.35
C MET A 78 -7.41 1.38 -3.84
N ILE A 79 -6.38 0.62 -4.19
CA ILE A 79 -5.99 0.40 -5.58
C ILE A 79 -5.58 -1.04 -5.81
N SER A 80 -6.09 -1.60 -6.90
CA SER A 80 -5.73 -2.94 -7.38
C SER A 80 -4.32 -2.92 -7.95
N PHE A 81 -3.47 -3.82 -7.48
CA PHE A 81 -2.16 -4.07 -8.07
C PHE A 81 -2.26 -4.96 -9.31
N ARG A 82 -3.44 -5.50 -9.63
CA ARG A 82 -3.67 -6.26 -10.86
C ARG A 82 -3.72 -5.36 -12.10
N ASP A 83 -4.43 -4.25 -11.99
CA ASP A 83 -4.82 -3.41 -13.14
C ASP A 83 -4.87 -1.90 -12.84
N GLY A 84 -4.58 -1.49 -11.60
CA GLY A 84 -4.61 -0.08 -11.20
C GLY A 84 -6.00 0.51 -11.02
N SER A 85 -7.05 -0.31 -11.01
CA SER A 85 -8.39 0.14 -10.66
C SER A 85 -8.41 0.72 -9.25
N VAL A 86 -9.16 1.82 -9.09
CA VAL A 86 -9.25 2.56 -7.83
C VAL A 86 -10.68 2.49 -7.32
N GLU A 87 -10.83 2.05 -6.08
CA GLU A 87 -12.12 1.86 -5.42
C GLU A 87 -12.06 2.41 -4.00
N TYR A 88 -13.21 2.46 -3.31
CA TYR A 88 -13.28 2.88 -1.91
C TYR A 88 -14.14 1.90 -1.11
N TYR A 89 -13.63 1.47 0.04
CA TYR A 89 -14.28 0.49 0.92
C TYR A 89 -14.50 1.08 2.31
N HIS A 90 -15.37 0.46 3.10
CA HIS A 90 -15.65 0.93 4.45
C HIS A 90 -14.39 0.69 5.30
N LYS A 91 -14.05 1.63 6.19
CA LYS A 91 -12.82 1.54 6.99
C LYS A 91 -12.77 0.33 7.93
N THR A 92 -13.92 -0.27 8.20
CA THR A 92 -14.06 -1.48 9.01
C THR A 92 -13.85 -2.76 8.20
N ASP A 93 -13.86 -2.69 6.86
CA ASP A 93 -13.57 -3.83 6.01
C ASP A 93 -12.07 -4.14 6.04
N THR A 94 -11.67 -5.37 5.75
CA THR A 94 -10.26 -5.74 5.65
C THR A 94 -9.79 -5.69 4.19
N ASN A 95 -8.59 -5.17 3.97
CA ASN A 95 -7.90 -5.21 2.68
C ASN A 95 -6.38 -5.30 2.90
N TYR A 96 -5.66 -5.64 1.83
CA TYR A 96 -4.22 -5.82 1.89
C TYR A 96 -3.48 -4.53 2.21
N VAL A 97 -2.31 -4.70 2.85
CA VAL A 97 -1.47 -3.58 3.29
C VAL A 97 -0.06 -3.75 2.76
N ARG A 98 0.47 -2.68 2.17
CA ARG A 98 1.88 -2.56 1.83
C ARG A 98 2.40 -1.22 2.29
N CYS A 99 3.30 -1.23 3.26
CA CYS A 99 3.87 -0.01 3.80
C CYS A 99 4.91 0.60 2.85
N VAL A 100 5.05 1.92 2.92
CA VAL A 100 6.05 2.68 2.16
C VAL A 100 6.84 3.57 3.11
N ARG A 101 8.05 3.91 2.71
CA ARG A 101 8.87 4.93 3.35
C ARG A 101 9.04 6.07 2.36
N ASP A 102 8.98 7.31 2.83
CA ASP A 102 9.39 8.43 1.99
C ASP A 102 10.91 8.44 1.88
N TYR A 103 11.42 8.70 0.67
CA TYR A 103 12.81 9.10 0.54
C TYR A 103 12.94 10.51 1.10
N SER A 104 13.37 10.62 2.36
CA SER A 104 14.02 11.82 2.86
C SER A 104 15.49 11.70 2.50
N PRO A 105 16.02 12.44 1.51
CA PRO A 105 17.46 12.56 1.39
C PRO A 105 17.96 13.11 2.74
N SER A 106 18.91 12.41 3.35
CA SER A 106 19.69 12.97 4.45
C SER A 106 20.21 14.33 3.99
N GLN A 107 19.89 15.38 4.74
CA GLN A 107 20.40 16.73 4.51
C GLN A 107 21.92 16.76 4.48
#